data_AF-A0A1F0Q713-F1
#
_entry.id   AF-A0A1F0Q713-F1
#
_cell.length_a   1.000
_cell.length_b   1.000
_cell.length_c   1.000
_cell.angle_alpha   90.00
_cell.angle_beta   90.00
_cell.angle_gamma   90.00
#
_symmetry.space_group_name_H-M   'P 1'
#
loop_
_entity.id
_entity.type
_entity.pdbx_description
1 polymer ?
#
loop_
_entity_poly.entity_id
_entity_poly.type
_entity_poly.pdbx_seq_one_letter_code
_entity_poly.pdbx_strand_id
1 'polypeptide(L)' 'MARREITQFFDDIDNKPLSEEELIVIRFSVDGKDYLLDVSQENADKFHAALDPFIKAARHPVKKDTRRYKPADVRA' A
#
# COMPACT_ATOMS: atom_id res chain seq x y z
N MET A 1 2.63 -34.44 17.01
CA MET A 1 3.49 -33.30 16.62
C MET A 1 2.57 -32.16 16.21
N ALA A 2 2.76 -30.94 16.73
CA ALA A 2 1.95 -29.77 16.37
C ALA A 2 2.89 -28.63 15.93
N ARG A 3 2.53 -27.94 14.82
CA ARG A 3 3.23 -26.77 14.30
C ARG A 3 2.32 -25.56 14.48
N ARG A 4 2.86 -24.45 15.00
CA ARG A 4 2.18 -23.15 15.08
C ARG A 4 2.81 -22.23 14.05
N GLU A 5 1.98 -21.61 13.23
CA GLU A 5 2.38 -20.59 12.28
C GLU A 5 1.97 -19.22 12.85
N ILE A 6 2.88 -18.25 12.82
CA ILE A 6 2.65 -16.89 13.31
C ILE A 6 2.87 -15.97 12.12
N THR A 7 1.80 -15.34 11.63
CA THR A 7 1.89 -14.31 10.60
C THR A 7 2.27 -12.99 11.25
N GLN A 8 3.36 -12.38 10.78
CA GLN A 8 3.78 -11.03 11.15
C GLN A 8 3.86 -10.18 9.89
N PHE A 9 3.42 -8.93 9.99
CA PHE A 9 3.56 -7.95 8.92
C PHE A 9 4.73 -7.03 9.24
N PHE A 10 5.36 -6.52 8.19
CA PHE A 10 6.46 -5.59 8.30
C PHE A 10 6.22 -4.43 7.34
N ASP A 11 6.64 -3.24 7.73
CA ASP A 11 6.62 -2.06 6.88
C ASP A 11 7.72 -2.18 5.82
N ASP A 12 7.37 -2.07 4.53
CA ASP A 12 8.31 -2.22 3.42
C ASP A 12 9.39 -1.13 3.37
N ILE A 13 9.17 0.02 4.03
CA ILE A 13 10.13 1.14 4.01
C ILE A 13 11.16 0.99 5.13
N ASP A 14 10.72 0.71 6.35
CA ASP A 14 11.59 0.71 7.53
C ASP A 14 11.75 -0.66 8.21
N ASN A 15 11.11 -1.71 7.67
CA ASN A 15 11.12 -3.09 8.17
C ASN A 15 10.67 -3.23 9.64
N LYS A 16 9.89 -2.27 10.16
CA LYS A 16 9.33 -2.40 11.50
C LYS A 16 8.14 -3.37 11.49
N PRO A 17 7.95 -4.15 12.56
CA PRO A 17 6.79 -5.02 12.69
C PRO A 17 5.51 -4.18 12.76
N LEU A 18 4.49 -4.62 12.03
CA LEU A 18 3.15 -4.05 11.99
C LEU A 18 2.14 -5.08 12.46
N SER A 19 1.14 -4.63 13.22
CA SER A 19 -0.09 -5.40 13.41
C SER A 19 -0.98 -5.32 12.17
N GLU A 20 -1.96 -6.21 12.07
CA GLU A 20 -2.94 -6.20 10.98
C GLU A 20 -3.78 -4.91 10.95
N GLU A 21 -3.94 -4.25 12.10
CA GLU A 21 -4.68 -2.99 12.25
C GLU A 21 -3.86 -1.77 11.80
N GLU A 22 -2.54 -1.83 11.95
CA GLU A 22 -1.60 -0.77 11.56
C GLU A 22 -1.17 -0.87 10.09
N LEU A 23 -1.42 -2.02 9.47
CA LEU A 23 -1.04 -2.34 8.11
C LEU A 23 -1.93 -1.63 7.09
N ILE A 24 -1.33 -0.72 6.34
CA ILE A 24 -1.97 -0.02 5.24
C ILE A 24 -1.32 -0.45 3.94
N VAL A 25 -2.16 -0.95 3.02
CA VAL A 25 -1.74 -1.33 1.68
C VAL A 25 -2.01 -0.16 0.73
N ILE A 26 -0.94 0.45 0.22
CA ILE A 26 -1.03 1.49 -0.80
C ILE A 26 -0.87 0.86 -2.18
N ARG A 27 -1.87 1.07 -3.03
CA ARG A 27 -1.77 0.78 -4.46
C ARG A 27 -1.43 2.05 -5.22
N PHE A 28 -0.37 1.98 -6.01
CA PHE A 28 0.02 3.07 -6.90
C PHE A 28 0.60 2.51 -8.20
N SER A 29 0.64 3.35 -9.22
CA SER A 29 1.17 2.97 -10.52
C SER A 29 2.13 4.03 -11.02
N VAL A 30 3.24 3.60 -11.61
CA VAL A 30 4.24 4.47 -12.25
C VAL A 30 4.50 3.90 -13.64
N ASP A 31 4.32 4.72 -14.68
CA ASP A 31 4.49 4.33 -16.08
C ASP A 31 3.71 3.06 -16.48
N GLY A 32 2.50 2.89 -15.93
CA GLY A 32 1.62 1.76 -16.21
C GLY A 32 2.03 0.45 -15.52
N LYS A 33 3.05 0.46 -14.67
CA LYS A 33 3.38 -0.66 -13.78
C LYS A 33 2.68 -0.46 -12.45
N ASP A 34 1.96 -1.47 -12.01
CA ASP A 34 1.24 -1.47 -10.74
C ASP A 34 2.15 -1.96 -9.61
N TYR A 35 2.09 -1.28 -8.48
CA TYR A 35 2.84 -1.57 -7.27
C TYR A 35 1.91 -1.60 -6.07
N LEU A 36 2.31 -2.41 -5.09
CA LEU A 36 1.69 -2.51 -3.79
C LEU A 36 2.78 -2.26 -2.75
N LEU A 37 2.41 -1.53 -1.70
CA LEU A 37 3.31 -1.13 -0.64
C LEU A 37 2.60 -1.31 0.70
N ASP A 38 3.17 -2.14 1.55
CA ASP A 38 2.66 -2.44 2.89
C ASP A 38 3.39 -1.55 3.90
N VAL A 39 2.67 -0.57 4.46
CA VAL A 39 3.25 0.48 5.31
C VAL A 39 2.38 0.77 6.53
N SER A 40 3.00 1.34 7.56
CA SER A 40 2.32 1.99 8.68
C SER A 40 1.53 3.23 8.24
N GLN A 41 0.59 3.68 9.07
CA GLN A 41 -0.14 4.93 8.88
C GLN A 41 0.79 6.14 8.68
N GLU A 42 1.86 6.25 9.45
CA GLU A 42 2.81 7.36 9.33
C GLU A 42 3.50 7.38 7.97
N ASN A 43 3.95 6.22 7.49
CA ASN A 43 4.62 6.11 6.21
C ASN A 43 3.63 6.27 5.03
N ALA A 44 2.37 5.87 5.23
CA ALA A 44 1.31 6.15 4.27
C ALA A 44 1.05 7.66 4.11
N ASP A 45 0.99 8.40 5.22
CA ASP A 45 0.81 9.85 5.19
C ASP A 45 1.99 10.54 4.50
N LYS A 46 3.23 10.10 4.76
CA LYS A 46 4.43 10.58 4.06
C LYS A 46 4.36 10.32 2.56
N PHE A 47 3.92 9.13 2.14
CA PHE A 47 3.76 8.79 0.74
C PHE A 47 2.76 9.73 0.04
N HIS A 48 1.61 9.96 0.65
CA HIS A 48 0.60 10.87 0.10
C HIS A 48 1.07 12.32 0.05
N ALA A 49 1.76 12.80 1.09
CA ALA A 49 2.34 14.13 1.11
C ALA A 49 3.41 14.33 0.01
N ALA A 50 4.23 13.30 -0.24
CA ALA A 50 5.24 13.35 -1.31
C ALA A 50 4.62 13.38 -2.72
N LEU A 51 3.47 12.73 -2.91
CA LEU A 51 2.76 12.72 -4.19
C LEU A 51 1.87 13.95 -4.42
N ASP A 52 1.44 14.64 -3.37
CA ASP A 52 0.57 15.80 -3.43
C ASP A 52 0.94 16.85 -4.50
N PRO A 53 2.21 17.32 -4.65
CA PRO A 53 2.56 18.27 -5.69
C PRO A 53 2.37 17.73 -7.11
N PHE A 54 2.62 16.44 -7.33
CA PHE A 54 2.44 15.80 -8.64
C PHE A 54 0.96 15.60 -8.96
N ILE A 55 0.17 15.16 -7.97
CA ILE A 55 -1.27 14.97 -8.11
C ILE A 55 -1.97 16.29 -8.42
N LYS A 56 -1.59 17.39 -7.76
CA LYS A 56 -2.14 18.73 -8.00
C LYS A 56 -1.88 19.24 -9.43
N ALA A 57 -0.75 18.90 -10.02
CA ALA A 57 -0.39 19.27 -11.39
C ALA A 57 -0.95 18.28 -12.44
N ALA A 58 -1.26 17.06 -12.04
CA ALA A 58 -1.71 16.00 -12.94
C ALA A 58 -3.17 16.20 -13.39
N ARG A 59 -3.51 15.56 -14.52
CA ARG A 59 -4.90 15.42 -14.98
C ARG A 59 -5.29 13.96 -14.96
N HIS A 60 -6.54 13.69 -14.61
CA HIS A 60 -7.05 12.32 -14.66
C HIS A 60 -7.09 11.80 -16.10
N PRO A 61 -6.75 10.51 -16.32
CA PRO A 61 -6.95 9.88 -17.61
C PRO A 61 -8.44 9.78 -17.94
N VAL A 62 -8.75 9.70 -19.23
CA VAL A 62 -10.14 9.65 -19.75
C VAL A 62 -10.90 8.41 -19.25
N LYS A 63 -10.19 7.33 -18.90
CA LYS A 63 -10.77 6.12 -18.28
C LYS A 63 -10.33 6.00 -16.82
N LYS A 64 -11.29 5.94 -15.91
CA LYS A 64 -11.05 5.65 -14.48
C LYS A 64 -11.27 4.15 -14.25
N ASP A 65 -10.26 3.40 -13.83
CA ASP A 65 -10.50 2.14 -13.10
C ASP A 65 -10.50 2.48 -11.60
N THR A 66 -11.67 2.38 -10.96
CA THR A 66 -11.90 2.82 -9.58
C THR A 66 -11.95 1.66 -8.58
N ARG A 67 -11.50 0.46 -8.95
CA ARG A 67 -11.54 -0.69 -8.03
C ARG A 67 -10.49 -0.56 -6.92
N ARG A 68 -10.96 -0.39 -5.68
CA ARG A 68 -10.14 -0.49 -4.46
C ARG A 68 -9.91 -1.97 -4.17
N TYR A 69 -8.66 -2.41 -4.08
CA TYR A 69 -8.32 -3.79 -3.71
C TYR A 69 -8.50 -3.96 -2.20
N LYS A 70 -9.07 -5.09 -1.76
CA LYS A 70 -9.03 -5.46 -0.35
C LYS A 70 -7.68 -6.13 -0.06
N PRO A 71 -7.14 -6.01 1.16
CA PRO A 71 -5.90 -6.71 1.54
C PRO A 71 -5.95 -8.22 1.26
N ALA A 72 -7.12 -8.84 1.41
CA ALA A 72 -7.35 -10.24 1.10
C ALA A 72 -7.22 -10.59 -0.40
N ASP A 73 -7.48 -9.65 -1.32
CA ASP A 73 -7.44 -9.88 -2.77
C ASP A 73 -6.02 -9.85 -3.34
N VAL A 74 -5.05 -9.34 -2.57
CA VAL A 74 -3.64 -9.17 -2.97
C VAL A 74 -2.80 -10.40 -2.67
N ARG A 75 -3.19 -11.19 -1.66
CA ARG A 75 -2.33 -12.16 -0.97
C ARG A 75 -2.71 -13.62 -1.26
N ALA A 76 -3.25 -13.91 -2.45
CA ALA A 76 -3.59 -15.27 -2.88
C ALA A 76 -2.36 -16.15 -3.13
#